data_AF-A0ABD0VSI8-F1
#
_entry.id   AF-A0ABD0VSI8-F1
#
_cell.length_a   1.000
_cell.length_b   1.000
_cell.length_c   1.000
_cell.angle_alpha   90.00
_cell.angle_beta   90.00
_cell.angle_gamma   90.00
#
_symmetry.space_group_name_H-M   'P 1'
#
loop_
_entity.id
_entity.type
_entity.pdbx_description
1 polymer ?
#
loop_
_entity_poly.entity_id
_entity_poly.type
_entity_poly.pdbx_seq_one_letter_code
_entity_poly.pdbx_strand_id
1 'polypeptide(L)'
;MSLKALSLRRSFCCGNVAYFASATASKQKNIVFLGSPQVSLPVLDVLLDASRVPSSIFRLAAIVTQPPSRRDRGRKVMPSPVAQRALDKGFPQDIIFTPERAGEDSVSGIEAGVAAGLPVVGVTTRNPEQSLVDAGASLLIKDFEDPKLWTAIEASLKKE
;
A
#
# COMPACT_ATOMS: atom_id res chain seq x y z
N MET A 1 -62.15 14.40 10.08
CA MET A 1 -61.88 12.94 10.11
C MET A 1 -60.41 12.72 9.74
N SER A 2 -59.47 13.18 10.56
CA SER A 2 -58.65 12.35 11.47
C SER A 2 -58.81 10.84 11.30
N LEU A 3 -57.75 10.18 10.79
CA LEU A 3 -57.30 8.88 11.28
C LEU A 3 -55.78 8.81 11.05
N LYS A 4 -55.06 8.86 12.17
CA LYS A 4 -53.61 8.70 12.30
C LYS A 4 -53.27 7.23 12.06
N ALA A 5 -52.31 6.94 11.18
CA ALA A 5 -51.68 5.63 11.11
C ALA A 5 -50.43 5.61 12.00
N LEU A 6 -50.36 4.54 12.78
CA LEU A 6 -49.56 4.37 13.98
C LEU A 6 -48.09 4.05 13.66
N SER A 7 -47.22 4.53 14.55
CA SER A 7 -45.79 4.28 14.61
C SER A 7 -45.44 2.80 14.69
N LEU A 8 -44.49 2.36 13.85
CA LEU A 8 -43.61 1.23 14.17
C LEU A 8 -42.15 1.71 14.08
N ARG A 9 -41.64 2.17 15.22
CA ARG A 9 -40.22 2.51 15.40
C ARG A 9 -39.39 1.22 15.31
N ARG A 10 -38.74 0.99 14.17
CA ARG A 10 -37.60 0.07 14.10
C ARG A 10 -36.38 0.86 14.56
N SER A 11 -35.94 0.56 15.78
CA SER A 11 -34.71 1.07 16.37
C SER A 11 -33.52 0.66 15.49
N PHE A 12 -33.10 1.53 14.58
CA PHE A 12 -31.76 1.49 14.03
C PHE A 12 -30.86 2.17 15.04
N CYS A 13 -30.23 1.37 15.90
CA CYS A 13 -28.99 1.78 16.52
C CYS A 13 -27.98 1.98 15.39
N CYS A 14 -27.89 3.20 14.85
CA CYS A 14 -26.69 3.69 14.20
C CYS A 14 -25.61 3.70 15.27
N GLY A 15 -24.99 2.53 15.50
CA GLY A 15 -23.73 2.46 16.19
C GLY A 15 -22.77 3.34 15.43
N ASN A 16 -22.34 4.42 16.07
CA ASN A 16 -21.08 5.08 15.76
C ASN A 16 -20.02 3.97 15.70
N VAL A 17 -19.71 3.48 14.50
CA VAL A 17 -18.41 2.89 14.27
C VAL A 17 -17.47 4.08 14.26
N ALA A 18 -17.08 4.46 15.47
CA ALA A 18 -15.87 5.19 15.73
C ALA A 18 -14.75 4.44 15.01
N TYR A 19 -14.43 4.83 13.78
CA TYR A 19 -13.18 4.50 13.11
C TYR A 19 -12.06 5.31 13.79
N PHE A 20 -12.02 5.27 15.12
CA PHE A 20 -10.90 5.68 15.93
C PHE A 20 -10.08 4.42 16.19
N ALA A 21 -9.43 3.92 15.14
CA ALA A 21 -8.23 3.12 15.33
C ALA A 21 -7.07 4.09 15.52
N SER A 22 -7.03 4.61 16.75
CA SER A 22 -5.91 5.17 17.46
C SER A 22 -4.60 5.23 16.68
N ALA A 23 -4.21 6.45 16.30
CA ALA A 23 -2.83 6.79 16.01
C ALA A 23 -2.00 6.70 17.32
N THR A 24 -1.90 5.50 17.90
CA THR A 24 -0.72 5.18 18.69
C THR A 24 0.40 5.17 17.67
N ALA A 25 1.27 6.17 17.72
CA ALA A 25 2.57 6.19 17.06
C ALA A 25 3.42 5.04 17.64
N SER A 26 3.03 3.81 17.36
CA SER A 26 3.83 2.64 17.64
C SER A 26 5.06 2.74 16.75
N LYS A 27 6.23 2.43 17.30
CA LYS A 27 7.53 2.41 16.62
C LYS A 27 7.62 1.31 15.53
N GLN A 28 6.49 0.97 14.90
CA GLN A 28 6.34 -0.09 13.93
C GLN A 28 6.86 0.39 12.58
N LYS A 29 7.74 -0.41 11.97
CA LYS A 29 8.23 -0.14 10.62
C LYS A 29 7.12 -0.44 9.61
N ASN A 30 6.88 0.47 8.69
CA ASN A 30 5.98 0.21 7.56
C ASN A 30 6.68 -0.71 6.57
N ILE A 31 6.05 -1.84 6.23
CA ILE A 31 6.54 -2.74 5.19
C ILE A 31 5.53 -2.82 4.04
N VAL A 32 6.06 -3.00 2.83
CA VAL A 32 5.28 -3.15 1.60
C VAL A 32 5.55 -4.53 1.03
N PHE A 33 4.50 -5.28 0.72
CA PHE A 33 4.63 -6.58 0.06
C PHE A 33 4.50 -6.42 -1.45
N LEU A 34 5.53 -6.83 -2.20
CA LEU A 34 5.57 -6.78 -3.66
C LEU A 34 5.44 -8.20 -4.21
N GLY A 35 4.33 -8.53 -4.85
CA GLY A 35 4.13 -9.89 -5.35
C GLY A 35 2.83 -10.09 -6.11
N SER A 36 2.85 -11.03 -7.05
CA SER A 36 1.67 -11.51 -7.78
C SER A 36 1.47 -13.04 -7.76
N PRO A 37 2.51 -13.89 -7.67
CA PRO A 37 2.32 -15.32 -7.91
C PRO A 37 1.71 -16.03 -6.69
N GLN A 38 1.00 -17.12 -6.94
CA GLN A 38 0.36 -17.95 -5.91
C GLN A 38 1.36 -18.54 -4.88
N VAL A 39 2.60 -18.77 -5.28
CA VAL A 39 3.65 -19.28 -4.38
C VAL A 39 3.98 -18.33 -3.23
N SER A 40 3.64 -17.04 -3.37
CA SER A 40 3.93 -16.01 -2.37
C SER A 40 2.84 -15.86 -1.28
N LEU A 41 1.70 -16.56 -1.43
CA LEU A 41 0.57 -16.45 -0.51
C LEU A 41 0.87 -16.89 0.94
N PRO A 42 1.64 -17.96 1.20
CA PRO A 42 1.96 -18.32 2.58
C PRO A 42 2.74 -17.24 3.32
N VAL A 43 3.66 -16.56 2.62
CA VAL A 43 4.42 -15.43 3.17
C VAL A 43 3.49 -14.26 3.46
N LEU A 44 2.62 -13.92 2.50
CA LEU A 44 1.62 -12.88 2.68
C LEU A 44 0.73 -13.17 3.90
N ASP A 45 0.22 -14.40 4.05
CA ASP A 45 -0.62 -14.79 5.19
C ASP A 45 0.09 -14.54 6.53
N VAL A 46 1.37 -14.94 6.66
CA VAL A 46 2.17 -14.71 7.87
C VAL A 46 2.37 -13.23 8.15
N LEU A 47 2.68 -12.42 7.13
CA LEU A 47 2.88 -10.97 7.29
C LEU A 47 1.58 -10.26 7.69
N LEU A 48 0.45 -10.65 7.10
CA LEU A 48 -0.87 -10.11 7.42
C LEU A 48 -1.26 -10.44 8.86
N ASP A 49 -1.08 -11.69 9.27
CA ASP A 49 -1.42 -12.15 10.62
C ASP A 49 -0.51 -11.50 11.67
N ALA A 50 0.81 -11.40 11.40
CA ALA A 50 1.76 -10.69 12.26
C ALA A 50 1.43 -9.19 12.37
N SER A 51 1.05 -8.53 11.28
CA SER A 51 0.70 -7.10 11.28
C SER A 51 -0.55 -6.77 12.10
N ARG A 52 -1.40 -7.75 12.45
CA ARG A 52 -2.57 -7.54 13.32
C ARG A 52 -2.23 -7.54 14.80
N VAL A 53 -1.05 -8.07 15.17
CA VAL A 53 -0.61 -8.16 16.55
C VAL A 53 -0.17 -6.76 17.03
N PRO A 54 -0.75 -6.19 18.10
CA PRO A 54 -0.39 -4.85 18.59
C PRO A 54 1.09 -4.71 18.99
N SER A 55 1.73 -5.81 19.39
CA SER A 55 3.15 -5.87 19.74
C SER A 55 4.07 -6.17 18.54
N SER A 56 3.54 -6.19 17.31
CA SER A 56 4.37 -6.37 16.12
C SER A 56 5.40 -5.24 16.02
N ILE A 57 6.57 -5.55 15.46
CA ILE A 57 7.62 -4.57 15.16
C ILE A 57 7.38 -3.86 13.82
N PHE A 58 6.44 -4.36 13.02
CA PHE A 58 6.11 -3.82 11.71
C PHE A 58 4.61 -3.85 11.47
N ARG A 59 4.18 -3.01 10.53
CA ARG A 59 2.83 -3.00 9.97
C ARG A 59 2.91 -3.19 8.47
N LEU A 60 2.05 -4.04 7.93
CA LEU A 60 1.87 -4.14 6.49
C LEU A 60 1.07 -2.93 6.01
N ALA A 61 1.77 -1.98 5.38
CA ALA A 61 1.21 -0.69 4.97
C ALA A 61 0.60 -0.75 3.56
N ALA A 62 1.16 -1.58 2.68
CA ALA A 62 0.70 -1.71 1.31
C ALA A 62 1.02 -3.09 0.72
N ILE A 63 0.22 -3.49 -0.26
CA ILE A 63 0.44 -4.67 -1.10
C ILE A 63 0.47 -4.17 -2.54
N VAL A 64 1.57 -4.36 -3.25
CA VAL A 64 1.67 -4.06 -4.68
C VAL A 64 1.63 -5.36 -5.47
N THR A 65 0.72 -5.42 -6.42
CA THR A 65 0.51 -6.60 -7.25
C THR A 65 0.15 -6.21 -8.68
N GLN A 66 0.12 -7.17 -9.60
CA GLN A 66 -0.23 -6.87 -10.98
C GLN A 66 -1.70 -6.48 -11.12
N PRO A 67 -2.04 -5.62 -12.11
CA PRO A 67 -3.41 -5.29 -12.44
C PRO A 67 -4.21 -6.54 -12.80
N PRO A 68 -5.54 -6.49 -12.56
CA PRO A 68 -6.44 -7.55 -12.99
C PRO A 68 -6.23 -7.86 -14.47
N SER A 69 -6.02 -9.13 -14.78
CA SER A 69 -5.75 -9.60 -16.13
C SER A 69 -6.77 -10.63 -16.56
N ARG A 70 -6.95 -10.78 -17.88
CA ARG A 70 -7.83 -11.81 -18.43
C ARG A 70 -7.19 -13.18 -18.15
N ARG A 71 -7.84 -13.98 -17.31
CA ARG A 71 -7.40 -15.34 -16.95
C ARG A 71 -8.41 -16.36 -17.45
N ASP A 72 -8.03 -17.64 -17.47
CA ASP A 72 -8.75 -18.73 -18.19
C ASP A 72 -8.69 -18.50 -19.72
N ARG A 73 -9.49 -19.21 -20.54
CA ARG A 73 -9.59 -19.06 -22.02
C ARG A 73 -10.13 -17.68 -22.45
N GLY A 74 -9.54 -16.61 -21.93
CA GLY A 74 -9.69 -15.21 -22.32
C GLY A 74 -10.94 -14.50 -21.82
N ARG A 75 -11.80 -15.09 -20.99
CA ARG A 75 -13.17 -14.56 -20.83
C ARG A 75 -13.44 -13.73 -19.58
N LYS A 76 -12.64 -13.85 -18.51
CA LYS A 76 -12.91 -13.12 -17.25
C LYS A 76 -11.69 -12.34 -16.78
N VAL A 77 -11.87 -11.05 -16.54
CA VAL A 77 -10.90 -10.21 -15.83
C VAL A 77 -10.92 -10.66 -14.37
N MET A 78 -9.77 -11.10 -13.88
CA MET A 78 -9.61 -11.62 -12.52
C MET A 78 -8.45 -10.89 -11.84
N PRO A 79 -8.57 -10.60 -10.53
CA PRO A 79 -7.45 -10.09 -9.76
C PRO A 79 -6.30 -11.10 -9.73
N SER A 80 -5.10 -10.62 -9.40
CA SER A 80 -3.95 -11.49 -9.14
C SER A 80 -4.23 -12.44 -7.95
N PRO A 81 -3.54 -13.59 -7.85
CA PRO A 81 -3.63 -14.46 -6.67
C PRO A 81 -3.42 -13.72 -5.34
N VAL A 82 -2.46 -12.79 -5.29
CA VAL A 82 -2.13 -11.98 -4.12
C VAL A 82 -3.25 -11.00 -3.79
N ALA A 83 -3.76 -10.26 -4.79
CA ALA A 83 -4.90 -9.34 -4.60
C ALA A 83 -6.12 -10.08 -4.07
N GLN A 84 -6.46 -11.23 -4.68
CA GLN A 84 -7.60 -12.02 -4.26
C GLN A 84 -7.43 -12.49 -2.81
N ARG A 85 -6.25 -13.02 -2.43
CA ARG A 85 -5.98 -13.48 -1.07
C ARG A 85 -6.10 -12.36 -0.04
N ALA A 86 -5.61 -11.15 -0.36
CA ALA A 86 -5.70 -10.00 0.53
C ALA A 86 -7.17 -9.59 0.76
N LEU A 87 -7.98 -9.55 -0.30
CA LEU A 87 -9.42 -9.29 -0.23
C LEU A 87 -10.14 -10.37 0.61
N ASP A 88 -9.84 -11.65 0.38
CA ASP A 88 -10.45 -12.78 1.11
C ASP A 88 -10.13 -12.73 2.62
N LYS A 89 -8.94 -12.23 3.00
CA LYS A 89 -8.52 -12.03 4.39
C LYS A 89 -9.15 -10.78 5.03
N GLY A 90 -9.96 -10.02 4.30
CA GLY A 90 -10.65 -8.83 4.78
C GLY A 90 -9.77 -7.59 4.87
N PHE A 91 -8.68 -7.52 4.10
CA PHE A 91 -7.87 -6.31 4.01
C PHE A 91 -8.55 -5.28 3.10
N PRO A 92 -8.44 -3.99 3.44
CA PRO A 92 -9.13 -2.95 2.70
C PRO A 92 -8.45 -2.74 1.33
N GLN A 93 -9.26 -2.40 0.32
CA GLN A 93 -8.79 -2.30 -1.06
C GLN A 93 -7.87 -1.09 -1.29
N ASP A 94 -7.95 -0.09 -0.42
CA ASP A 94 -7.15 1.15 -0.45
C ASP A 94 -5.65 0.92 -0.24
N ILE A 95 -5.24 -0.21 0.35
CA ILE A 95 -3.83 -0.57 0.51
C ILE A 95 -3.32 -1.54 -0.58
N ILE A 96 -4.19 -1.98 -1.50
CA ILE A 96 -3.84 -2.89 -2.60
C ILE A 96 -3.60 -2.06 -3.86
N PHE A 97 -2.34 -1.91 -4.22
CA PHE A 97 -1.90 -1.14 -5.39
C PHE A 97 -1.68 -2.07 -6.58
N THR A 98 -2.28 -1.71 -7.72
CA THR A 98 -2.15 -2.48 -8.96
C THR A 98 -1.67 -1.63 -10.13
N PRO A 99 -0.44 -1.09 -10.08
CA PRO A 99 0.08 -0.25 -11.15
C PRO A 99 0.26 -1.06 -12.44
N GLU A 100 -0.05 -0.47 -13.61
CA GLU A 100 0.19 -1.12 -14.91
C GLU A 100 1.66 -1.46 -15.13
N ARG A 101 2.54 -0.63 -14.60
CA ARG A 101 3.99 -0.86 -14.54
C ARG A 101 4.47 -0.53 -13.14
N ALA A 102 4.89 -1.54 -12.38
CA ALA A 102 5.72 -1.34 -11.21
C ALA A 102 7.17 -1.11 -11.70
N GLY A 103 7.41 0.02 -12.36
CA GLY A 103 8.76 0.41 -12.74
C GLY A 103 9.47 0.99 -11.52
N GLU A 104 10.66 0.47 -11.22
CA GLU A 104 11.54 0.86 -10.11
C GLU A 104 11.87 2.37 -10.08
N ASP A 105 11.77 3.02 -11.25
CA ASP A 105 11.99 4.46 -11.48
C ASP A 105 10.79 5.15 -12.15
N SER A 106 9.63 4.50 -12.24
CA SER A 106 8.42 5.13 -12.79
C SER A 106 7.84 6.16 -11.83
N VAL A 107 7.24 7.24 -12.35
CA VAL A 107 6.54 8.26 -11.56
C VAL A 107 5.51 7.63 -10.60
N SER A 108 4.73 6.67 -11.09
CA SER A 108 3.77 5.90 -10.28
C SER A 108 4.40 5.07 -9.16
N GLY A 109 5.64 4.60 -9.36
CA GLY A 109 6.38 3.89 -8.31
C GLY A 109 6.83 4.83 -7.20
N ILE A 110 7.22 6.06 -7.56
CA ILE A 110 7.62 7.10 -6.61
C ILE A 110 6.43 7.56 -5.77
N GLU A 111 5.32 7.90 -6.41
CA GLU A 111 4.08 8.31 -5.74
C GLU A 111 3.62 7.25 -4.72
N ALA A 112 3.71 5.97 -5.08
CA ALA A 112 3.35 4.87 -4.19
C ALA A 112 4.26 4.80 -2.95
N GLY A 113 5.57 4.94 -3.11
CA GLY A 113 6.52 4.94 -1.99
C GLY A 113 6.33 6.15 -1.08
N VAL A 114 6.07 7.33 -1.66
CA VAL A 114 5.78 8.57 -0.92
C VAL A 114 4.47 8.46 -0.14
N ALA A 115 3.40 7.93 -0.75
CA ALA A 115 2.13 7.67 -0.08
C ALA A 115 2.27 6.66 1.08
N ALA A 116 3.22 5.73 1.00
CA ALA A 116 3.57 4.81 2.09
C ALA A 116 4.41 5.46 3.21
N GLY A 117 4.77 6.73 3.06
CA GLY A 117 5.62 7.46 4.01
C GLY A 117 7.09 7.02 3.97
N LEU A 118 7.55 6.45 2.87
CA LEU A 118 8.92 6.01 2.68
C LEU A 118 9.73 7.11 1.99
N PRO A 119 11.01 7.32 2.37
CA PRO A 119 11.91 8.13 1.57
C PRO A 119 12.18 7.40 0.25
N VAL A 120 11.82 8.04 -0.86
CA VAL A 120 12.00 7.47 -2.21
C VAL A 120 13.10 8.20 -2.95
N VAL A 121 13.96 7.43 -3.64
CA VAL A 121 15.00 7.95 -4.53
C VAL A 121 14.51 7.82 -5.97
N GLY A 122 14.50 8.94 -6.71
CA GLY A 122 14.16 8.97 -8.13
C GLY A 122 15.40 8.96 -9.02
N VAL A 123 15.40 8.12 -10.06
CA VAL A 123 16.50 8.04 -11.03
C VAL A 123 16.15 8.84 -12.29
N THR A 124 16.99 9.80 -12.66
CA THR A 124 16.70 10.77 -13.73
C THR A 124 17.11 10.28 -15.13
N THR A 125 17.73 9.10 -15.24
CA THR A 125 18.16 8.54 -16.55
C THR A 125 17.03 8.30 -17.54
N ARG A 126 15.85 7.88 -17.06
CA ARG A 126 14.70 7.54 -17.92
C ARG A 126 13.51 8.47 -17.78
N ASN A 127 13.53 9.38 -16.81
CA ASN A 127 12.41 10.28 -16.51
C ASN A 127 12.89 11.72 -16.27
N PRO A 128 12.12 12.73 -16.71
CA PRO A 128 12.43 14.13 -16.42
C PRO A 128 12.46 14.41 -14.92
N GLU A 129 13.43 15.19 -14.45
CA GLU A 129 13.60 15.50 -13.03
C GLU A 129 12.34 16.11 -12.42
N GLN A 130 11.70 17.03 -13.15
CA GLN A 130 10.49 17.73 -12.70
C GLN A 130 9.37 16.75 -12.32
N SER A 131 9.13 15.72 -13.13
CA SER A 131 8.08 14.72 -12.84
C SER A 131 8.36 13.91 -11.57
N LEU A 132 9.63 13.71 -11.22
CA LEU A 132 10.02 12.96 -10.02
C LEU A 132 9.94 13.83 -8.77
N VAL A 133 10.24 15.13 -8.90
CA VAL A 133 10.02 16.11 -7.82
C VAL A 133 8.52 16.25 -7.52
N ASP A 134 7.70 16.40 -8.55
CA ASP A 134 6.24 16.56 -8.40
C ASP A 134 5.60 15.30 -7.76
N ALA A 135 6.16 14.12 -8.04
CA ALA A 135 5.77 12.86 -7.40
C ALA A 135 6.21 12.73 -5.93
N GLY A 136 7.02 13.66 -5.43
CA GLY A 136 7.48 13.70 -4.03
C GLY A 136 8.77 12.92 -3.74
N ALA A 137 9.61 12.65 -4.74
CA ALA A 137 10.91 12.01 -4.51
C ALA A 137 11.75 12.80 -3.50
N SER A 138 12.34 12.10 -2.52
CA SER A 138 13.15 12.70 -1.46
C SER A 138 14.59 13.00 -1.92
N LEU A 139 15.09 12.23 -2.87
CA LEU A 139 16.41 12.40 -3.46
C LEU A 139 16.33 12.06 -4.95
N LEU A 140 16.97 12.88 -5.78
CA LEU A 140 17.16 12.58 -7.20
C LEU A 140 18.61 12.23 -7.47
N ILE A 141 18.81 11.15 -8.21
CA ILE A 141 20.14 10.67 -8.60
C ILE A 141 20.17 10.48 -10.11
N LYS A 142 21.34 10.71 -10.70
CA LYS A 142 21.54 10.41 -12.12
C LYS A 142 21.62 8.90 -12.35
N ASP A 143 22.44 8.24 -11.55
CA ASP A 143 22.72 6.80 -11.60
C ASP A 143 23.11 6.31 -10.19
N PHE A 144 23.34 5.00 -10.05
CA PHE A 144 23.70 4.38 -8.76
C PHE A 144 25.13 4.68 -8.31
N GLU A 145 25.94 5.33 -9.14
CA GLU A 145 27.30 5.76 -8.80
C GLU A 145 27.34 7.19 -8.26
N ASP A 146 26.21 7.92 -8.26
CA ASP A 146 26.13 9.28 -7.76
C ASP A 146 26.55 9.36 -6.27
N PRO A 147 27.61 10.11 -5.93
CA PRO A 147 28.08 10.26 -4.55
C PRO A 147 27.01 10.76 -3.57
N LYS A 148 25.99 11.48 -4.08
CA LYS A 148 24.85 11.95 -3.27
C LYS A 148 24.07 10.79 -2.68
N LEU A 149 23.93 9.68 -3.42
CA LEU A 149 23.22 8.48 -2.96
C LEU A 149 23.93 7.87 -1.75
N TRP A 150 25.21 7.60 -1.89
CA TRP A 150 26.02 6.96 -0.85
C TRP A 150 26.11 7.82 0.40
N THR A 151 26.26 9.14 0.23
CA THR A 151 26.23 10.10 1.34
C THR A 151 24.89 10.05 2.11
N ALA A 152 23.76 9.97 1.39
CA ALA A 152 22.44 9.89 2.00
C ALA A 152 22.18 8.56 2.73
N ILE A 153 22.65 7.44 2.16
CA ILE A 153 22.55 6.11 2.78
C ILE A 153 23.38 6.07 4.08
N GLU A 154 24.64 6.50 4.02
CA GLU A 154 25.51 6.54 5.20
C GLU A 154 24.97 7.45 6.30
N ALA A 155 24.42 8.62 5.94
CA ALA A 155 23.78 9.52 6.89
C ALA A 155 22.53 8.90 7.53
N SER A 156 21.81 8.05 6.80
CA SER A 156 20.62 7.35 7.31
C SER A 156 20.99 6.19 8.23
N LEU A 157 22.09 5.49 7.96
CA LEU A 157 22.61 4.41 8.81
C LEU A 157 23.20 4.92 10.14
N LYS A 158 23.79 6.12 10.15
CA LYS A 158 24.32 6.75 11.38
C LYS A 158 23.26 7.34 12.31
N LYS A 159 21.99 7.34 11.88
CA LYS A 159 20.85 7.91 12.62
C LYS A 159 20.11 6.91 13.52
N GLU A 160 20.51 5.64 13.50
CA GLU A 160 20.08 4.60 14.44
C GLU A 160 21.05 4.48 15.62
#